data_AF-A0A943GM95-F1
#
_entry.id   AF-A0A943GM95-F1
#
_cell.length_a   1.000
_cell.length_b   1.000
_cell.length_c   1.000
_cell.angle_alpha   90.00
_cell.angle_beta   90.00
_cell.angle_gamma   90.00
#
_symmetry.space_group_name_H-M   'P 1'
#
loop_
_entity.id
_entity.type
_entity.pdbx_description
1 polymer ?
#
loop_
_entity_poly.entity_id
_entity_poly.type
_entity_poly.pdbx_seq_one_letter_code
_entity_poly.pdbx_strand_id
1 'polypeptide(L)'
;MKKSSFAKIIIGIFTVLLTISLIFFIVFGIQRIKNTRNNTSYYTEEVYISDLERGDYMELLNMANRDSKFDDSESNTIKECKAVAKYFESATLYKAYLAIADTASARIQIQRMEQAAAQTGQFQEHVEKINALLELDKIGQ
;
A
#
# COMPACT_ATOMS: atom_id res chain seq x y z
N MET A 1 -47.55 -36.18 -32.25
CA MET A 1 -47.34 -34.94 -31.46
C MET A 1 -46.25 -35.12 -30.38
N LYS A 2 -44.94 -35.19 -30.72
CA LYS A 2 -43.83 -35.32 -29.73
C LYS A 2 -42.68 -34.31 -29.90
N LYS A 3 -42.57 -33.63 -31.05
CA LYS A 3 -41.44 -32.73 -31.36
C LYS A 3 -41.39 -31.45 -30.50
N SER A 4 -42.53 -30.92 -30.07
CA SER A 4 -42.61 -29.69 -29.26
C SER A 4 -42.06 -29.86 -27.83
N SER A 5 -42.28 -31.03 -27.22
CA SER A 5 -41.78 -31.32 -25.87
C SER A 5 -40.26 -31.54 -25.87
N PHE A 6 -39.73 -32.23 -26.88
CA PHE A 6 -38.29 -32.48 -27.02
C PHE A 6 -37.51 -31.18 -27.28
N ALA A 7 -38.05 -30.27 -28.10
CA ALA A 7 -37.43 -28.96 -28.35
C ALA A 7 -37.37 -28.09 -27.07
N LYS A 8 -38.41 -28.11 -26.24
CA LYS A 8 -38.42 -27.40 -24.95
C LYS A 8 -37.40 -27.97 -23.96
N ILE A 9 -37.23 -29.28 -23.93
CA ILE A 9 -36.21 -29.94 -23.10
C ILE A 9 -34.80 -29.54 -23.56
N ILE A 10 -34.54 -29.56 -24.87
CA ILE A 10 -33.25 -29.15 -25.44
C ILE A 10 -32.95 -27.68 -25.11
N ILE A 11 -33.92 -26.77 -25.30
CA ILE A 11 -33.76 -25.36 -24.95
C ILE A 11 -33.48 -25.20 -23.45
N GLY A 12 -34.20 -25.93 -22.59
CA GLY A 12 -33.95 -25.91 -21.15
C GLY A 12 -32.52 -26.35 -20.78
N ILE A 13 -32.02 -27.41 -21.41
CA ILE A 13 -30.64 -27.90 -21.22
C ILE A 13 -29.63 -26.84 -21.67
N PHE A 14 -29.82 -26.24 -22.85
CA PHE A 14 -28.95 -25.18 -23.35
C PHE A 14 -28.94 -23.96 -22.42
N THR A 15 -30.09 -23.54 -21.90
CA THR A 15 -30.18 -22.43 -20.96
C THR A 15 -29.42 -22.72 -19.67
N VAL A 16 -29.53 -23.94 -19.13
CA VAL A 16 -28.79 -24.34 -17.91
C VAL A 16 -27.28 -24.38 -18.15
N LEU A 17 -26.83 -24.90 -19.30
CA LEU A 17 -25.41 -24.91 -19.65
C LEU A 17 -24.86 -23.49 -19.82
N LEU A 18 -25.64 -22.59 -20.41
CA LEU A 18 -25.26 -21.19 -20.61
C LEU A 18 -25.16 -20.43 -19.28
N THR A 19 -26.09 -20.64 -18.35
CA THR A 19 -26.02 -20.01 -17.02
C THR A 19 -24.84 -20.53 -16.21
N ILE A 20 -24.54 -21.83 -16.25
CA ILE A 20 -23.35 -22.39 -15.60
C ILE A 20 -22.07 -21.79 -16.19
N SER A 21 -21.98 -21.68 -17.53
CA SER A 21 -20.83 -21.07 -18.21
C SER A 21 -20.62 -19.60 -17.79
N LEU A 22 -21.70 -18.81 -17.70
CA LEU A 22 -21.66 -17.43 -17.22
C LEU A 22 -21.14 -17.32 -15.78
N ILE A 23 -21.62 -18.19 -14.88
CA ILE A 23 -21.15 -18.24 -13.49
C ILE A 23 -19.65 -18.57 -13.45
N PHE A 24 -19.19 -19.55 -14.22
CA PHE A 24 -17.78 -19.90 -14.31
C PHE A 24 -16.92 -18.74 -14.82
N PHE A 25 -17.38 -18.01 -15.84
CA PHE A 25 -16.68 -16.82 -16.34
C PHE A 25 -16.56 -15.71 -15.29
N ILE A 26 -17.62 -15.48 -14.51
CA ILE A 26 -17.61 -14.48 -13.43
C ILE A 26 -16.64 -14.90 -12.32
N VAL A 27 -16.70 -16.16 -11.87
CA VAL A 27 -15.79 -16.68 -10.82
C VAL A 27 -14.34 -16.64 -11.28
N PHE A 28 -14.06 -17.07 -12.50
CA PHE A 28 -12.71 -17.02 -13.08
C PHE A 28 -12.23 -15.58 -13.27
N GLY A 29 -13.10 -14.67 -13.69
CA GLY A 29 -12.81 -13.24 -13.79
C GLY A 29 -12.44 -12.63 -12.44
N ILE A 30 -13.22 -12.91 -11.39
CA ILE A 30 -12.94 -12.46 -10.02
C ILE A 30 -11.61 -13.05 -9.52
N GLN A 31 -11.37 -14.34 -9.74
CA GLN A 31 -10.11 -14.98 -9.35
C GLN A 31 -8.92 -14.39 -10.11
N ARG A 32 -9.05 -14.11 -11.41
CA ARG A 32 -7.99 -13.49 -12.21
C ARG A 32 -7.69 -12.08 -11.74
N ILE A 33 -8.70 -11.25 -11.47
CA ILE A 33 -8.51 -9.91 -10.90
C ILE A 33 -7.83 -10.00 -9.53
N LYS A 34 -8.28 -10.91 -8.66
CA LYS A 34 -7.68 -11.16 -7.35
C LYS A 34 -6.22 -11.64 -7.48
N ASN A 35 -5.92 -12.51 -8.45
CA ASN A 35 -4.57 -13.05 -8.64
C ASN A 35 -3.62 -12.02 -9.27
N THR A 36 -4.09 -11.20 -10.22
CA THR A 36 -3.32 -10.06 -10.75
C THR A 36 -3.03 -9.03 -9.65
N ARG A 37 -3.95 -8.85 -8.68
CA ARG A 37 -3.73 -8.01 -7.49
C ARG A 37 -2.64 -8.58 -6.55
N ASN A 38 -2.39 -9.89 -6.59
CA ASN A 38 -1.44 -10.56 -5.71
C ASN A 38 0.02 -10.57 -6.24
N ASN A 39 0.29 -10.09 -7.47
CA ASN A 39 1.65 -9.99 -8.01
C ASN A 39 2.52 -9.20 -7.05
N THR A 40 3.59 -9.80 -6.48
CA THR A 40 4.59 -9.32 -5.49
C THR A 40 5.00 -7.85 -5.62
N SER A 41 5.43 -7.20 -4.51
CA SER A 41 5.92 -5.80 -4.57
C SER A 41 6.92 -5.68 -5.70
N TYR A 42 6.94 -4.54 -6.39
CA TYR A 42 7.92 -4.32 -7.46
C TYR A 42 9.36 -4.41 -6.92
N TYR A 43 9.51 -4.19 -5.60
CA TYR A 43 10.77 -4.26 -4.88
C TYR A 43 10.75 -5.40 -3.87
N THR A 44 11.88 -6.07 -3.70
CA THR A 44 12.04 -7.08 -2.66
C THR A 44 12.27 -6.42 -1.30
N GLU A 45 12.10 -7.18 -0.22
CA GLU A 45 12.47 -6.76 1.14
C GLU A 45 13.91 -6.28 1.21
N GLU A 46 14.83 -7.00 0.55
CA GLU A 46 16.26 -6.69 0.52
C GLU A 46 16.54 -5.29 -0.05
N VAL A 47 15.78 -4.86 -1.07
CA VAL A 47 15.93 -3.51 -1.63
C VAL A 47 15.44 -2.45 -0.63
N TYR A 48 14.30 -2.68 0.02
CA TYR A 48 13.78 -1.79 1.06
C TYR A 48 14.76 -1.67 2.25
N ILE A 49 15.30 -2.79 2.73
CA ILE A 49 16.25 -2.81 3.84
C ILE A 49 17.55 -2.11 3.44
N SER A 50 18.09 -2.40 2.25
CA SER A 50 19.33 -1.79 1.76
C SER A 50 19.23 -0.25 1.74
N ASP A 51 18.13 0.29 1.24
CA ASP A 51 17.92 1.74 1.13
C ASP A 51 17.71 2.38 2.51
N LEU A 52 16.99 1.68 3.39
CA LEU A 52 16.78 2.06 4.77
C LEU A 52 18.10 2.11 5.56
N GLU A 53 18.92 1.06 5.47
CA GLU A 53 20.25 0.96 6.12
C GLU A 53 21.22 2.02 5.63
N ARG A 54 21.18 2.35 4.32
CA ARG A 54 21.94 3.47 3.74
C ARG A 54 21.45 4.84 4.22
N GLY A 55 20.28 4.92 4.84
CA GLY A 55 19.65 6.17 5.26
C GLY A 55 19.12 7.00 4.09
N ASP A 56 18.89 6.40 2.93
CA ASP A 56 18.36 7.08 1.74
C ASP A 56 16.83 7.17 1.80
N TYR A 57 16.35 7.97 2.75
CA TYR A 57 14.91 8.09 3.04
C TYR A 57 14.11 8.67 1.87
N MET A 58 14.75 9.45 0.99
CA MET A 58 14.12 9.98 -0.21
C MET A 58 13.85 8.87 -1.23
N GLU A 59 14.82 8.00 -1.49
CA GLU A 59 14.58 6.87 -2.38
C GLU A 59 13.59 5.86 -1.78
N LEU A 60 13.68 5.63 -0.46
CA LEU A 60 12.70 4.81 0.27
C LEU A 60 11.27 5.35 0.09
N LEU A 61 11.09 6.67 0.17
CA LEU A 61 9.80 7.34 -0.08
C LEU A 61 9.36 7.21 -1.54
N ASN A 62 10.27 7.43 -2.49
CA ASN A 62 9.96 7.26 -3.91
C ASN A 62 9.55 5.82 -4.24
N MET A 63 10.21 4.83 -3.64
CA MET A 63 9.84 3.43 -3.77
C MET A 63 8.47 3.16 -3.15
N ALA A 64 8.23 3.63 -1.91
CA ALA A 64 6.95 3.49 -1.23
C ALA A 64 5.78 4.07 -2.04
N ASN A 65 5.98 5.22 -2.70
CA ASN A 65 4.98 5.87 -3.55
C ASN A 65 4.78 5.16 -4.90
N ARG A 66 5.85 4.60 -5.49
CA ARG A 66 5.80 3.86 -6.76
C ARG A 66 5.21 2.46 -6.59
N ASP A 67 5.39 1.87 -5.41
CA ASP A 67 4.89 0.54 -5.09
C ASP A 67 3.38 0.59 -4.81
N SER A 68 2.61 0.56 -5.91
CA SER A 68 1.14 0.76 -6.00
C SER A 68 0.30 -0.39 -5.43
N LYS A 69 0.83 -1.10 -4.42
CA LYS A 69 0.26 -2.34 -3.93
C LYS A 69 -0.81 -2.21 -2.86
N PHE A 70 -1.75 -3.15 -2.92
CA PHE A 70 -2.74 -3.38 -1.87
C PHE A 70 -2.14 -4.22 -0.73
N ASP A 71 -2.28 -3.66 0.48
CA ASP A 71 -1.77 -4.01 1.82
C ASP A 71 -1.77 -5.52 2.19
N ASP A 72 -2.64 -6.35 1.61
CA ASP A 72 -2.84 -7.75 2.03
C ASP A 72 -1.73 -8.73 1.57
N SER A 73 -0.88 -8.34 0.61
CA SER A 73 0.17 -9.21 0.04
C SER A 73 1.60 -8.79 0.38
N GLU A 74 1.73 -7.79 1.24
CA GLU A 74 2.99 -7.16 1.60
C GLU A 74 3.52 -7.72 2.92
N SER A 75 4.82 -8.01 2.97
CA SER A 75 5.43 -8.47 4.21
C SER A 75 5.50 -7.37 5.25
N ASN A 76 5.50 -7.75 6.52
CA ASN A 76 5.57 -6.79 7.62
C ASN A 76 6.81 -5.90 7.51
N THR A 77 7.95 -6.45 7.08
CA THR A 77 9.19 -5.69 6.89
C THR A 77 9.03 -4.56 5.87
N ILE A 78 8.39 -4.81 4.72
CA ILE A 78 8.12 -3.75 3.74
C ILE A 78 7.15 -2.71 4.32
N LYS A 79 6.11 -3.15 5.04
CA LYS A 79 5.17 -2.22 5.70
C LYS A 79 5.87 -1.29 6.69
N GLU A 80 6.74 -1.85 7.52
CA GLU A 80 7.54 -1.09 8.49
C GLU A 80 8.51 -0.13 7.78
N CYS A 81 9.17 -0.55 6.70
CA CYS A 81 10.01 0.35 5.88
C CYS A 81 9.19 1.50 5.28
N LYS A 82 8.00 1.21 4.74
CA LYS A 82 7.08 2.24 4.22
C LYS A 82 6.58 3.17 5.32
N ALA A 83 6.40 2.67 6.55
CA ALA A 83 6.08 3.52 7.69
C ALA A 83 7.22 4.51 8.00
N VAL A 84 8.48 4.07 7.93
CA VAL A 84 9.64 4.98 8.06
C VAL A 84 9.63 6.05 6.96
N ALA A 85 9.35 5.67 5.70
CA ALA A 85 9.22 6.63 4.60
C ALA A 85 8.10 7.66 4.83
N LYS A 86 6.93 7.23 5.32
CA LYS A 86 5.82 8.14 5.67
C LYS A 86 6.16 9.07 6.82
N TYR A 87 6.95 8.59 7.79
CA TYR A 87 7.48 9.42 8.86
C TYR A 87 8.38 10.52 8.28
N PHE A 88 9.33 10.14 7.42
CA PHE A 88 10.23 11.09 6.75
C PHE A 88 9.49 12.16 5.94
N GLU A 89 8.48 11.76 5.18
CA GLU A 89 7.63 12.69 4.42
C GLU A 89 6.94 13.70 5.35
N SER A 90 6.27 13.20 6.40
CA SER A 90 5.53 14.03 7.35
C SER A 90 6.47 14.97 8.12
N ALA A 91 7.65 14.49 8.52
CA ALA A 91 8.68 15.27 9.19
C ALA A 91 9.25 16.39 8.30
N THR A 92 9.47 16.10 7.02
CA THR A 92 9.92 17.10 6.03
C THR A 92 8.87 18.18 5.84
N LEU A 93 7.60 17.79 5.68
CA LEU A 93 6.48 18.73 5.57
C LEU A 93 6.29 19.55 6.85
N TYR A 94 6.42 18.93 8.02
CA TYR A 94 6.35 19.62 9.31
C TYR A 94 7.38 20.76 9.37
N LYS A 95 8.65 20.47 9.06
CA LYS A 95 9.72 21.48 9.00
C LYS A 95 9.39 22.60 8.02
N ALA A 96 8.90 22.25 6.83
CA ALA A 96 8.51 23.23 5.82
C ALA A 96 7.37 24.15 6.28
N TYR A 97 6.34 23.61 6.93
CA TYR A 97 5.22 24.40 7.45
C TYR A 97 5.63 25.31 8.60
N LEU A 98 6.55 24.88 9.47
CA LEU A 98 7.08 25.73 10.51
C LEU A 98 7.92 26.89 9.96
N ALA A 99 8.67 26.67 8.88
CA ALA A 99 9.45 27.72 8.23
C ALA A 99 8.58 28.88 7.69
N ILE A 100 7.31 28.61 7.39
CA ILE A 100 6.34 29.63 6.93
C ILE A 100 5.31 30.01 8.02
N ALA A 101 5.53 29.61 9.27
CA ALA A 101 4.65 29.84 10.41
C ALA A 101 3.20 29.31 10.24
N ASP A 102 2.98 28.31 9.38
CA ASP A 102 1.69 27.62 9.25
C ASP A 102 1.55 26.53 10.32
N THR A 103 1.19 26.97 11.52
CA THR A 103 1.07 26.10 12.70
C THR A 103 -0.08 25.10 12.59
N ALA A 104 -1.12 25.40 11.81
CA ALA A 104 -2.26 24.50 11.60
C ALA A 104 -1.84 23.28 10.78
N SER A 105 -1.19 23.51 9.63
CA SER A 105 -0.66 22.42 8.81
C SER A 105 0.45 21.65 9.51
N ALA A 106 1.33 22.34 10.24
CA ALA A 106 2.38 21.70 11.04
C ALA A 106 1.80 20.71 12.08
N ARG A 107 0.73 21.08 12.78
CA ARG A 107 0.07 20.20 13.76
C ARG A 107 -0.50 18.93 13.13
N ILE A 108 -1.03 19.02 11.91
CA ILE A 108 -1.49 17.84 11.15
C ILE A 108 -0.32 16.90 10.87
N GLN A 109 0.85 17.44 10.52
CA GLN A 109 2.03 16.61 10.24
C GLN A 109 2.55 15.91 11.50
N ILE A 110 2.50 16.54 12.69
CA ILE A 110 2.85 15.88 13.95
C ILE A 110 1.98 14.63 14.15
N GLN A 111 0.67 14.72 13.93
CA GLN A 111 -0.23 13.56 14.08
C GLN A 111 0.12 12.44 13.08
N ARG A 112 0.50 12.79 11.85
CA ARG A 112 0.94 11.81 10.84
C ARG A 112 2.28 11.18 11.20
N MET A 113 3.21 11.96 11.78
CA MET A 113 4.47 11.45 12.31
C MET A 113 4.23 10.46 13.45
N GLU A 114 3.36 10.76 14.41
CA GLU A 114 3.01 9.85 15.51
C GLU A 114 2.42 8.53 15.00
N GLN A 115 1.48 8.61 14.04
CA GLN A 115 0.87 7.43 13.43
C GLN A 115 1.89 6.58 12.67
N ALA A 116 2.77 7.21 11.88
CA ALA A 116 3.80 6.52 11.13
C ALA A 116 4.83 5.87 12.07
N ALA A 117 5.28 6.59 13.11
CA ALA A 117 6.23 6.09 14.11
C ALA A 117 5.73 4.79 14.76
N ALA A 118 4.46 4.76 15.17
CA ALA A 118 3.84 3.57 15.78
C ALA A 118 3.82 2.33 14.86
N GLN A 119 4.01 2.51 13.55
CA GLN A 119 4.01 1.45 12.54
C GLN A 119 5.42 1.06 12.06
N THR A 120 6.49 1.70 12.57
CA THR A 120 7.87 1.41 12.14
C THR A 120 8.45 0.11 12.71
N GLY A 121 7.83 -0.44 13.75
CA GLY A 121 8.19 -1.75 14.30
C GLY A 121 9.66 -1.85 14.67
N GLN A 122 10.38 -2.80 14.06
CA GLN A 122 11.81 -3.02 14.33
C GLN A 122 12.71 -1.86 13.85
N PHE A 123 12.22 -0.97 12.97
CA PHE A 123 12.98 0.14 12.39
C PHE A 123 12.78 1.46 13.12
N GLN A 124 12.29 1.43 14.37
CA GLN A 124 12.06 2.61 15.20
C GLN A 124 13.30 3.51 15.31
N GLU A 125 14.52 2.96 15.28
CA GLU A 125 15.76 3.75 15.33
C GLU A 125 15.88 4.78 14.19
N HIS A 126 15.24 4.53 13.04
CA HIS A 126 15.29 5.47 11.91
C HIS A 126 14.46 6.74 12.16
N VAL A 127 13.50 6.71 13.09
CA VAL A 127 12.75 7.90 13.52
C VAL A 127 13.70 8.93 14.12
N GLU A 128 14.58 8.50 15.01
CA GLU A 128 15.56 9.38 15.64
C GLU A 128 16.59 9.90 14.62
N LYS A 129 17.06 9.03 13.72
CA LYS A 129 17.98 9.42 12.63
C LYS A 129 17.35 10.48 11.71
N ILE A 130 16.08 10.34 11.37
CA ILE A 130 15.34 11.34 10.56
C ILE A 130 15.21 12.66 11.32
N ASN A 131 14.85 12.61 12.60
CA ASN A 131 14.71 13.82 13.41
C ASN A 131 16.03 14.60 13.52
N ALA A 132 17.14 13.89 13.71
CA ALA A 132 18.48 14.48 13.71
C ALA A 132 18.86 15.05 12.33
N LEU A 133 18.61 14.30 11.24
CA LEU A 133 18.87 14.76 9.87
C LEU A 133 18.11 16.05 9.54
N LEU A 134 16.87 16.15 10.00
CA LEU A 134 16.00 17.29 9.78
C LEU A 134 16.12 18.37 10.87
N GLU A 135 16.97 18.18 11.88
CA GLU A 135 17.18 19.10 13.01
C GLU A 135 15.87 19.49 13.73
N LEU A 136 14.93 18.54 13.86
CA LEU A 136 13.61 18.82 14.44
C LEU A 136 13.66 19.06 15.95
N ASP A 137 14.70 18.56 16.61
CA ASP A 137 15.03 18.79 18.01
C ASP A 137 15.35 20.27 18.33
N LYS A 138 15.74 21.05 17.33
CA LYS A 138 16.01 22.49 17.45
C LYS A 138 14.78 23.36 17.20
N ILE A 139 13.66 22.77 16.79
CA ILE A 139 12.48 23.51 16.37
C ILE A 139 11.50 23.61 17.55
N GLY A 140 11.57 24.71 18.30
CA GLY A 140 10.74 24.94 19.50
C GLY A 140 11.41 25.68 20.67
N GLN A 141 12.65 26.16 20.49
CA GLN A 141 13.23 27.24 21.32
C GLN A 141 12.95 28.60 20.66
#